data_AF-A0A832HB42-F1
#
_entry.id   AF-A0A832HB42-F1
#
_cell.length_a   1.000
_cell.length_b   1.000
_cell.length_c   1.000
_cell.angle_alpha   90.00
_cell.angle_beta   90.00
_cell.angle_gamma   90.00
#
_symmetry.space_group_name_H-M   'P 1'
#
loop_
_entity.id
_entity.type
_entity.pdbx_description
1 polymer ?
#
loop_
_entity_poly.entity_id
_entity_poly.type
_entity_poly.pdbx_seq_one_letter_code
_entity_poly.pdbx_strand_id
1 'polypeptide(L)'
;MFDRLKSLPLVVILTVLIWLYAEAQFTARQDNVRLAVKIASPPGDYTVRVVDGADDRAPNVVTFIVTLQGAKGQVEQLYQRSLGVSTTDEQFGPLPFTPKASELKPGETDIDAVGMFNSMRYFRDAGVIVTAANPPRVRLAVQARQADQVIKLDEMPITISALPGTLDRFNVELQPKSVTLTLVGPETAIAALRQRNTAKATLDIAPDDQPTQDFVRRKLNFVLPPGVRVRDGQTDVEFRLIRRPTS
;
A
#
# COMPACT_ATOMS: atom_id res chain seq x y z
N MET A 1 -6.03 53.78 -48.00
CA MET A 1 -5.39 52.58 -47.42
C MET A 1 -4.89 52.83 -45.99
N PHE A 2 -4.36 54.01 -45.67
CA PHE A 2 -3.89 54.38 -44.32
C PHE A 2 -4.95 54.37 -43.21
N ASP A 3 -6.23 54.59 -43.50
CA ASP A 3 -7.27 54.58 -42.47
C ASP A 3 -7.55 53.19 -41.86
N ARG A 4 -7.21 52.11 -42.57
CA ARG A 4 -7.32 50.73 -42.03
C ARG A 4 -6.24 50.40 -41.01
N LEU A 5 -5.10 51.10 -41.03
CA LEU A 5 -4.04 50.91 -40.04
C LEU A 5 -4.38 51.57 -38.69
N LYS A 6 -5.18 52.64 -38.69
CA LYS A 6 -5.58 53.35 -37.46
C LYS A 6 -6.59 52.56 -36.62
N SER A 7 -7.41 51.72 -37.23
CA SER A 7 -8.41 50.90 -36.50
C SER A 7 -7.84 49.63 -35.87
N LEU A 8 -6.67 49.16 -36.32
CA LEU A 8 -6.05 47.92 -35.84
C LEU A 8 -5.82 47.90 -34.31
N PRO A 9 -5.21 48.92 -33.68
CA PRO A 9 -4.99 48.90 -32.23
C PRO A 9 -6.29 48.89 -31.43
N LEU A 10 -7.33 49.58 -31.91
CA LEU A 10 -8.65 49.60 -31.26
C LEU A 10 -9.28 48.19 -31.26
N VAL A 11 -9.21 47.49 -32.40
CA VAL A 11 -9.73 46.12 -32.52
C VAL A 11 -8.96 45.18 -31.58
N VAL A 12 -7.63 45.27 -31.54
CA VAL A 12 -6.81 44.43 -30.64
C VAL A 12 -7.19 44.65 -29.17
N ILE A 13 -7.30 45.90 -28.72
CA ILE A 13 -7.69 46.22 -27.34
C ILE A 13 -9.09 45.67 -27.04
N LEU A 14 -10.05 45.87 -27.94
CA LEU A 14 -11.42 45.38 -27.77
C LEU A 14 -11.46 43.84 -27.69
N THR A 15 -10.72 43.14 -28.55
CA THR A 15 -10.62 41.68 -28.52
C THR A 15 -10.04 41.18 -27.20
N VAL A 16 -8.98 41.82 -26.67
CA VAL A 16 -8.40 41.46 -25.37
C VAL A 16 -9.39 41.69 -24.22
N LEU A 17 -10.12 42.81 -24.23
CA LEU A 17 -11.13 43.09 -23.20
C LEU A 17 -12.28 42.08 -23.22
N ILE A 18 -12.75 41.70 -24.41
CA ILE A 18 -13.78 40.66 -24.55
C ILE A 18 -13.25 39.33 -24.00
N TRP A 19 -12.00 38.99 -24.29
CA TRP A 19 -11.39 37.75 -23.80
C TRP A 19 -11.25 37.74 -22.28
N LEU A 20 -10.77 38.84 -21.67
CA LEU A 20 -10.69 38.99 -20.21
C LEU A 20 -12.06 38.94 -19.53
N TYR A 21 -13.07 39.59 -20.11
CA TYR A 21 -14.43 39.57 -19.58
C TYR A 21 -15.04 38.17 -19.65
N ALA A 22 -14.85 37.48 -20.78
CA ALA A 22 -15.27 36.11 -20.94
C ALA A 22 -14.58 35.21 -19.91
N GLU A 23 -13.26 35.28 -19.78
CA GLU A 23 -12.50 34.48 -18.81
C GLU A 23 -12.96 34.72 -17.37
N ALA A 24 -13.17 35.99 -16.98
CA ALA A 24 -13.69 36.34 -15.65
C ALA A 24 -15.10 35.75 -15.41
N GLN A 25 -15.99 35.81 -16.40
CA GLN A 25 -17.34 35.22 -16.33
C GLN A 25 -17.31 33.69 -16.25
N PHE A 26 -16.28 33.04 -16.82
CA PHE A 26 -16.13 31.59 -16.79
C PHE A 26 -15.46 31.06 -15.53
N THR A 27 -14.89 31.91 -14.68
CA THR A 27 -14.44 31.50 -13.34
C THR A 27 -15.62 31.43 -12.38
N ALA A 28 -15.93 30.24 -11.88
CA ALA A 28 -16.88 30.05 -10.80
C ALA A 28 -16.16 29.78 -9.49
N ARG A 29 -16.77 30.25 -8.41
CA ARG A 29 -16.41 29.89 -7.05
C ARG A 29 -17.60 29.17 -6.43
N GLN A 30 -17.36 27.98 -5.90
CA GLN A 30 -18.36 27.20 -5.18
C GLN A 30 -17.86 26.96 -3.76
N ASP A 31 -18.59 27.49 -2.78
CA ASP A 31 -18.29 27.28 -1.37
C ASP A 31 -19.02 26.04 -0.83
N ASN A 32 -18.55 25.51 0.29
CA ASN A 32 -19.18 24.42 1.05
C ASN A 32 -19.32 23.07 0.32
N VAL A 33 -18.37 22.74 -0.56
CA VAL A 33 -18.33 21.44 -1.24
C VAL A 33 -17.82 20.37 -0.27
N ARG A 34 -18.59 19.30 -0.05
CA ARG A 34 -18.21 18.21 0.87
C ARG A 34 -17.44 17.14 0.13
N LEU A 35 -16.23 16.83 0.58
CA LEU A 35 -15.36 15.83 -0.06
C LEU A 35 -14.84 14.85 0.98
N ALA A 36 -14.98 13.55 0.71
CA ALA A 36 -14.33 12.50 1.49
C ALA A 36 -12.99 12.13 0.86
N VAL A 37 -11.93 12.10 1.66
CA VAL A 37 -10.57 11.75 1.26
C VAL A 37 -10.12 10.52 2.03
N LYS A 38 -9.64 9.50 1.32
CA LYS A 38 -9.02 8.32 1.90
C LYS A 38 -7.50 8.47 1.88
N ILE A 39 -6.91 8.60 3.07
CA ILE A 39 -5.48 8.76 3.25
C ILE A 39 -4.83 7.38 3.22
N ALA A 40 -4.09 7.09 2.15
CA ALA A 40 -3.35 5.85 1.96
C ALA A 40 -1.91 6.01 2.45
N SER A 41 -1.36 4.94 3.04
CA SER A 41 0.06 4.89 3.37
C SER A 41 0.89 4.88 2.08
N PRO A 42 1.99 5.65 2.00
CA PRO A 42 2.90 5.55 0.87
C PRO A 42 3.55 4.17 0.82
N PRO A 43 4.01 3.72 -0.37
CA PRO A 43 4.82 2.51 -0.46
C PRO A 43 6.13 2.69 0.33
N GLY A 44 6.58 1.63 0.99
CA GLY A 44 7.84 1.61 1.75
C GLY A 44 7.67 1.61 3.26
N ASP A 45 8.49 2.42 3.93
CA ASP A 45 8.82 2.32 5.36
C ASP A 45 7.89 3.12 6.28
N TYR A 46 6.72 3.57 5.81
CA TYR A 46 5.79 4.32 6.66
C TYR A 46 4.38 3.78 6.57
N THR A 47 3.75 3.60 7.74
CA THR A 47 2.30 3.48 7.86
C THR A 47 1.74 4.80 8.37
N VAL A 48 0.63 5.21 7.79
CA VAL A 48 -0.04 6.48 8.10
C VAL A 48 -1.44 6.16 8.59
N ARG A 49 -1.81 6.75 9.72
CA ARG A 49 -3.15 6.70 10.30
C ARG A 49 -3.63 8.11 10.59
N VAL A 50 -4.92 8.37 10.42
CA VAL A 50 -5.51 9.66 10.81
C VAL A 50 -5.76 9.68 12.31
N VAL A 51 -5.30 10.75 13.00
CA VAL A 51 -5.50 10.91 14.44
C VAL A 51 -6.85 11.55 14.73
N ASP A 52 -7.20 12.59 13.97
CA ASP A 52 -8.40 13.42 14.21
C ASP A 52 -9.68 12.87 13.54
N GLY A 53 -9.69 11.59 13.17
CA GLY A 53 -10.82 10.97 12.47
C GLY A 53 -11.99 10.70 13.42
N ALA A 54 -13.15 11.27 13.14
CA ALA A 54 -14.37 11.09 13.93
C ALA A 54 -15.03 9.70 13.78
N ASP A 55 -14.52 8.84 12.88
CA ASP A 55 -15.13 7.56 12.55
C ASP A 55 -14.16 6.38 12.76
N ASP A 56 -14.33 5.67 13.89
CA ASP A 56 -13.60 4.45 14.20
C ASP A 56 -13.83 3.32 13.18
N ARG A 57 -14.90 3.40 12.37
CA ARG A 57 -15.22 2.38 11.36
C ARG A 57 -14.34 2.49 10.12
N ALA A 58 -13.78 3.67 9.84
CA ALA A 58 -12.94 3.93 8.67
C ALA A 58 -11.74 4.80 9.07
N PRO A 59 -10.71 4.22 9.72
CA PRO A 59 -9.65 4.97 10.44
C PRO A 59 -8.77 5.87 9.57
N ASN A 60 -9.00 5.91 8.26
CA ASN A 60 -8.21 6.64 7.27
C ASN A 60 -9.07 7.49 6.30
N VAL A 61 -10.35 7.71 6.60
CA VAL A 61 -11.22 8.56 5.77
C VAL A 61 -11.55 9.85 6.51
N VAL A 62 -11.34 10.98 5.85
CA VAL A 62 -11.61 12.32 6.42
C VAL A 62 -12.53 13.09 5.48
N THR A 63 -13.57 13.70 6.04
CA THR A 63 -14.49 14.55 5.29
C THR A 63 -14.10 16.02 5.47
N PHE A 64 -13.99 16.73 4.35
CA PHE A 64 -13.67 18.14 4.29
C PHE A 64 -14.82 18.93 3.69
N ILE A 65 -14.98 20.17 4.14
CA ILE A 65 -15.77 21.20 3.48
C ILE A 65 -14.78 22.13 2.79
N VAL A 66 -14.84 22.25 1.46
CA VAL A 66 -13.89 23.04 0.68
C VAL A 66 -14.56 24.12 -0.15
N THR A 67 -13.78 25.16 -0.49
CA THR A 67 -14.12 26.13 -1.53
C THR A 67 -13.34 25.82 -2.79
N LEU A 68 -14.06 25.59 -3.89
CA LEU A 68 -13.50 25.35 -5.22
C LEU A 68 -13.51 26.64 -6.04
N GLN A 69 -12.47 26.85 -6.85
CA GLN A 69 -12.39 27.92 -7.82
C GLN A 69 -11.81 27.39 -9.14
N GLY A 70 -12.44 27.71 -10.28
CA GLY A 70 -11.98 27.26 -11.59
C GLY A 70 -13.02 27.51 -12.68
N ALA A 71 -12.88 26.85 -13.82
CA ALA A 71 -13.86 26.94 -14.90
C ALA A 71 -15.25 26.45 -14.41
N LYS A 72 -16.31 27.24 -14.64
CA LYS A 72 -17.66 26.99 -14.14
C LYS A 72 -18.17 25.57 -14.39
N GLY A 73 -17.99 25.06 -15.60
CA GLY A 73 -18.42 23.70 -15.96
C GLY A 73 -17.70 22.62 -15.14
N GLN A 74 -16.41 22.79 -14.86
CA GLN A 74 -15.61 21.84 -14.09
C GLN A 74 -15.96 21.90 -12.61
N VAL A 75 -16.10 23.10 -12.05
CA VAL A 75 -16.51 23.29 -10.64
C VAL A 75 -17.89 22.69 -10.40
N GLU A 76 -18.85 22.94 -11.28
CA GLU A 76 -20.20 22.38 -11.18
C GLU A 76 -20.18 20.85 -11.30
N GLN A 77 -19.41 20.30 -12.25
CA GLN A 77 -19.29 18.85 -12.40
C GLN A 77 -18.70 18.18 -11.14
N LEU A 78 -17.68 18.78 -10.54
CA LEU A 78 -17.10 18.31 -9.29
C LEU A 78 -18.09 18.41 -8.12
N TYR A 79 -18.84 19.50 -8.05
CA TYR A 79 -19.87 19.70 -7.04
C TYR A 79 -20.98 18.64 -7.15
N GLN A 80 -21.55 18.46 -8.35
CA GLN A 80 -22.58 17.44 -8.59
C GLN A 80 -22.09 16.04 -8.26
N ARG A 81 -20.83 15.71 -8.63
CA ARG A 81 -20.23 14.44 -8.25
C ARG A 81 -20.11 14.30 -6.72
N SER A 82 -19.74 15.37 -6.02
CA SER A 82 -19.64 15.37 -4.55
C SER A 82 -21.00 15.17 -3.86
N LEU A 83 -22.09 15.64 -4.46
CA LEU A 83 -23.46 15.41 -3.95
C LEU A 83 -23.89 13.95 -4.11
N GLY A 84 -23.42 13.28 -5.16
CA GLY A 84 -23.61 11.84 -5.39
C GLY A 84 -22.76 10.94 -4.49
N VAL A 85 -21.79 11.49 -3.76
CA VAL A 85 -21.01 10.76 -2.72
C VAL A 85 -21.86 10.68 -1.45
N SER A 86 -23.03 10.04 -1.54
CA SER A 86 -23.66 9.46 -0.37
C SER A 86 -22.88 8.18 -0.06
N THR A 87 -22.50 7.96 1.19
CA THR A 87 -21.52 6.96 1.66
C THR A 87 -21.83 5.49 1.30
N THR A 88 -22.94 5.22 0.62
CA THR A 88 -23.42 3.91 0.20
C THR A 88 -23.27 3.60 -1.29
N ASP A 89 -23.01 4.59 -2.15
CA ASP A 89 -22.78 4.33 -3.58
C ASP A 89 -21.30 4.02 -3.84
N GLU A 90 -20.99 2.74 -4.06
CA GLU A 90 -19.63 2.22 -4.33
C GLU A 90 -18.94 2.88 -5.53
N GLN A 91 -19.71 3.55 -6.40
CA GLN A 91 -19.22 4.16 -7.63
C GLN A 91 -18.40 5.45 -7.41
N PHE A 92 -18.62 6.17 -6.30
CA PHE A 92 -17.89 7.39 -5.97
C PHE A 92 -17.28 7.30 -4.57
N GLY A 93 -16.39 6.33 -4.40
CA GLY A 93 -15.62 6.17 -3.17
C GLY A 93 -14.77 7.40 -2.81
N PRO A 94 -14.26 7.47 -1.57
CA PRO A 94 -13.45 8.58 -1.10
C PRO A 94 -12.21 8.78 -1.97
N LEU A 95 -11.85 10.04 -2.22
CA LEU A 95 -10.72 10.42 -3.07
C LEU A 95 -9.41 9.90 -2.45
N PRO A 96 -8.62 9.07 -3.15
CA PRO A 96 -7.37 8.56 -2.60
C PRO A 96 -6.32 9.67 -2.56
N PHE A 97 -5.67 9.82 -1.41
CA PHE A 97 -4.51 10.69 -1.24
C PHE A 97 -3.36 9.89 -0.63
N THR A 98 -2.17 10.03 -1.21
CA THR A 98 -0.94 9.42 -0.69
C THR A 98 0.07 10.53 -0.44
N PRO A 99 0.41 10.85 0.82
CA PRO A 99 1.43 11.84 1.13
C PRO A 99 2.80 11.34 0.64
N LYS A 100 3.67 12.27 0.24
CA LYS A 100 5.02 11.91 -0.21
C LYS A 100 5.84 11.42 0.99
N ALA A 101 6.47 10.26 0.86
CA ALA A 101 7.29 9.69 1.92
C ALA A 101 8.41 10.64 2.41
N SER A 102 8.95 11.49 1.53
CA SER A 102 9.98 12.49 1.87
C SER A 102 9.49 13.61 2.81
N GLU A 103 8.18 13.84 2.88
CA GLU A 103 7.56 14.87 3.71
C GLU A 103 7.11 14.32 5.07
N LEU A 104 7.14 13.00 5.25
CA LEU A 104 6.72 12.33 6.46
C LEU A 104 7.90 12.13 7.43
N LYS A 105 7.66 12.39 8.70
CA LYS A 105 8.56 12.03 9.81
C LYS A 105 7.82 11.10 10.76
N PRO A 106 8.47 10.10 11.38
CA PRO A 106 7.85 9.31 12.44
C PRO A 106 7.29 10.21 13.55
N GLY A 107 6.09 9.89 14.03
CA GLY A 107 5.35 10.68 15.02
C GLY A 107 4.09 11.32 14.44
N GLU A 108 3.60 12.37 15.08
CA GLU A 108 2.46 13.14 14.58
C GLU A 108 2.92 14.21 13.59
N THR A 109 2.24 14.33 12.46
CA THR A 109 2.50 15.35 11.44
C THR A 109 1.18 15.94 10.97
N ASP A 110 1.11 17.26 10.89
CA ASP A 110 -0.04 17.97 10.32
C ASP A 110 0.16 18.17 8.81
N ILE A 111 -0.86 17.83 8.02
CA ILE A 111 -0.90 18.13 6.58
C ILE A 111 -1.85 19.30 6.33
N ASP A 112 -1.38 20.29 5.57
CA ASP A 112 -2.20 21.39 5.06
C ASP A 112 -3.22 20.88 4.03
N ALA A 113 -4.51 21.04 4.33
CA ALA A 113 -5.57 20.45 3.51
C ALA A 113 -5.67 21.11 2.13
N VAL A 114 -5.45 22.42 2.04
CA VAL A 114 -5.47 23.16 0.76
C VAL A 114 -4.33 22.71 -0.14
N GLY A 115 -3.10 22.67 0.37
CA GLY A 115 -1.94 22.14 -0.33
C GLY A 115 -2.12 20.68 -0.73
N MET A 116 -2.69 19.85 0.15
CA MET A 116 -3.04 18.46 -0.14
C MET A 116 -3.95 18.36 -1.36
N PHE A 117 -5.10 19.04 -1.38
CA PHE A 117 -6.05 18.99 -2.50
C PHE A 117 -5.44 19.50 -3.82
N ASN A 118 -4.72 20.62 -3.77
CA ASN A 118 -4.06 21.19 -4.96
C ASN A 118 -2.90 20.31 -5.48
N SER A 119 -2.36 19.42 -4.64
CA SER A 119 -1.37 18.42 -5.06
C SER A 119 -1.98 17.24 -5.82
N MET A 120 -3.28 16.97 -5.68
CA MET A 120 -3.94 15.82 -6.30
C MET A 120 -4.17 16.07 -7.80
N ARG A 121 -3.90 15.04 -8.62
CA ARG A 121 -4.16 15.09 -10.08
C ARG A 121 -5.62 15.38 -10.40
N TYR A 122 -6.54 14.88 -9.57
CA TYR A 122 -7.98 15.04 -9.73
C TYR A 122 -8.42 16.52 -9.92
N PHE A 123 -7.88 17.44 -9.13
CA PHE A 123 -8.21 18.87 -9.23
C PHE A 123 -7.37 19.57 -10.31
N ARG A 124 -6.09 19.20 -10.42
CA ARG A 124 -5.16 19.79 -11.40
C ARG A 124 -5.59 19.52 -12.85
N ASP A 125 -5.96 18.28 -13.16
CA ASP A 125 -6.38 17.86 -14.50
C ASP A 125 -7.71 18.54 -14.89
N ALA A 126 -8.54 18.92 -13.91
CA ALA A 126 -9.77 19.68 -14.09
C ALA A 126 -9.56 21.21 -14.14
N GLY A 127 -8.34 21.71 -13.91
CA GLY A 127 -8.08 23.16 -13.81
C GLY A 127 -8.83 23.83 -12.66
N VAL A 128 -9.12 23.09 -11.59
CA VAL A 128 -9.79 23.59 -10.39
C VAL A 128 -8.76 23.69 -9.25
N ILE A 129 -8.80 24.81 -8.54
CA ILE A 129 -8.00 25.03 -7.33
C ILE A 129 -8.91 25.03 -6.10
N VAL A 130 -8.39 24.50 -5.01
CA VAL A 130 -9.00 24.63 -3.69
C VAL A 130 -8.39 25.85 -3.01
N THR A 131 -9.23 26.75 -2.51
CA THR A 131 -8.79 28.01 -1.86
C THR A 131 -9.02 28.02 -0.35
N ALA A 132 -9.95 27.21 0.14
CA ALA A 132 -10.19 27.03 1.56
C ALA A 132 -10.63 25.58 1.84
N ALA A 133 -10.30 25.08 3.03
CA ALA A 133 -10.70 23.78 3.51
C ALA A 133 -11.01 23.83 5.01
N ASN A 134 -12.03 23.08 5.44
CA ASN A 134 -12.40 22.87 6.84
C ASN A 134 -12.57 21.35 7.09
N PRO A 135 -11.72 20.73 7.93
CA PRO A 135 -10.64 21.35 8.71
C PRO A 135 -9.49 21.87 7.80
N PRO A 136 -8.76 22.92 8.22
CA PRO A 136 -7.66 23.47 7.43
C PRO A 136 -6.42 22.56 7.43
N ARG A 137 -6.29 21.70 8.44
CA ARG A 137 -5.20 20.73 8.59
C ARG A 137 -5.75 19.38 9.04
N VAL A 138 -5.02 18.32 8.74
CA VAL A 138 -5.29 16.97 9.27
C VAL A 138 -4.05 16.46 9.96
N ARG A 139 -4.22 16.00 11.20
CA ARG A 139 -3.16 15.32 11.94
C ARG A 139 -3.08 13.85 11.56
N LEU A 140 -1.88 13.44 11.20
CA LEU A 140 -1.54 12.07 10.84
C LEU A 140 -0.56 11.51 11.85
N ALA A 141 -0.84 10.31 12.35
CA ALA A 141 0.12 9.49 13.06
C ALA A 141 0.89 8.69 12.02
N VAL A 142 2.16 9.05 11.85
CA VAL A 142 3.10 8.36 10.98
C VAL A 142 3.91 7.42 11.86
N GLN A 143 3.80 6.13 11.58
CA GLN A 143 4.66 5.14 12.19
C GLN A 143 5.66 4.69 11.15
N ALA A 144 6.95 4.68 11.50
CA ALA A 144 7.93 3.97 10.69
C ALA A 144 7.50 2.50 10.68
N ARG A 145 7.11 2.01 9.50
CA ARG A 145 7.08 0.58 9.24
C ARG A 145 8.51 0.12 9.43
N GLN A 146 8.75 -0.70 10.46
CA GLN A 146 10.04 -1.35 10.60
C GLN A 146 10.31 -2.04 9.27
N ALA A 147 11.33 -1.55 8.54
CA ALA A 147 11.69 -2.13 7.26
C ALA A 147 11.84 -3.63 7.46
N ASP A 148 11.23 -4.43 6.59
CA ASP A 148 11.35 -5.88 6.71
C ASP A 148 12.85 -6.20 6.70
N GLN A 149 13.36 -6.78 7.77
CA GLN A 149 14.75 -7.20 7.82
C GLN A 149 14.89 -8.48 7.01
N VAL A 150 15.92 -8.50 6.18
CA VAL A 150 16.31 -9.69 5.44
C VAL A 150 17.39 -10.41 6.26
N ILE A 151 17.14 -11.66 6.60
CA ILE A 151 18.15 -12.52 7.22
C ILE A 151 18.36 -13.76 6.36
N LYS A 152 19.62 -14.12 6.15
CA LYS A 152 19.99 -15.41 5.59
C LYS A 152 20.23 -16.38 6.73
N LEU A 153 19.47 -17.48 6.75
CA LEU A 153 19.71 -18.61 7.62
C LEU A 153 20.43 -19.67 6.82
N ASP A 154 21.72 -19.80 7.09
CA ASP A 154 22.52 -20.90 6.59
C ASP A 154 22.29 -22.12 7.50
N GLU A 155 22.08 -23.29 6.89
CA GLU A 155 21.99 -24.57 7.59
C GLU A 155 20.80 -24.76 8.53
N MET A 156 19.58 -24.36 8.11
CA MET A 156 18.38 -24.67 8.88
C MET A 156 18.09 -26.19 8.82
N PRO A 157 18.05 -26.91 9.95
CA PRO A 157 17.86 -28.36 9.96
C PRO A 157 16.45 -28.75 9.53
N ILE A 158 16.34 -29.86 8.79
CA ILE A 158 15.06 -30.43 8.37
C ILE A 158 14.60 -31.43 9.43
N THR A 159 13.44 -31.17 10.05
CA THR A 159 12.78 -32.09 10.97
C THR A 159 11.86 -33.01 10.20
N ILE A 160 11.90 -34.30 10.49
CA ILE A 160 10.99 -35.26 9.87
C ILE A 160 9.71 -35.35 10.72
N SER A 161 8.57 -35.20 10.07
CA SER A 161 7.25 -35.33 10.66
C SER A 161 6.54 -36.50 9.97
N ALA A 162 6.10 -37.48 10.74
CA ALA A 162 5.47 -38.68 10.21
C ALA A 162 4.43 -39.19 11.22
N LEU A 163 3.44 -39.93 10.72
CA LEU A 163 2.47 -40.59 11.59
C LEU A 163 3.16 -41.65 12.48
N PRO A 164 2.67 -41.85 13.73
CA PRO A 164 3.20 -42.87 14.64
C PRO A 164 3.30 -44.25 13.96
N GLY A 165 4.40 -44.98 14.19
CA GLY A 165 4.64 -46.29 13.56
C GLY A 165 5.30 -46.25 12.17
N THR A 166 5.37 -45.09 11.51
CA THR A 166 6.02 -44.96 10.19
C THR A 166 7.54 -45.05 10.31
N LEU A 167 8.11 -44.27 11.23
CA LEU A 167 9.56 -44.22 11.46
C LEU A 167 10.12 -45.47 12.15
N ASP A 168 9.27 -46.35 12.67
CA ASP A 168 9.71 -47.63 13.25
C ASP A 168 10.10 -48.64 12.16
N ARG A 169 9.47 -48.52 10.98
CA ARG A 169 9.65 -49.42 9.83
C ARG A 169 10.66 -48.89 8.82
N PHE A 170 10.81 -47.57 8.75
CA PHE A 170 11.61 -46.90 7.73
C PHE A 170 12.65 -45.98 8.36
N ASN A 171 13.85 -45.98 7.78
CA ASN A 171 14.82 -44.93 7.94
C ASN A 171 14.62 -43.91 6.80
N VAL A 172 14.68 -42.62 7.12
CA VAL A 172 14.53 -41.54 6.14
C VAL A 172 15.92 -40.97 5.84
N GLU A 173 16.34 -41.06 4.58
CA GLU A 173 17.57 -40.43 4.12
C GLU A 173 17.23 -39.15 3.37
N LEU A 174 17.84 -38.04 3.78
CA LEU A 174 17.60 -36.68 3.26
C LEU A 174 18.83 -36.15 2.52
N GLN A 175 18.60 -35.49 1.40
CA GLN A 175 19.63 -34.79 0.63
C GLN A 175 19.07 -33.42 0.15
N PRO A 176 19.54 -32.28 0.69
CA PRO A 176 20.45 -32.11 1.82
C PRO A 176 19.80 -32.35 3.20
N LYS A 177 20.61 -32.45 4.27
CA LYS A 177 20.12 -32.56 5.66
C LYS A 177 19.68 -31.22 6.27
N SER A 178 20.11 -30.11 5.68
CA SER A 178 19.78 -28.75 6.07
C SER A 178 19.55 -27.90 4.82
N VAL A 179 18.77 -26.83 4.96
CA VAL A 179 18.48 -25.90 3.86
C VAL A 179 18.93 -24.48 4.19
N THR A 180 19.33 -23.76 3.15
CA THR A 180 19.62 -22.33 3.25
C THR A 180 18.41 -21.52 2.79
N LEU A 181 17.95 -20.60 3.64
CA LEU A 181 16.81 -19.73 3.36
C LEU A 181 17.15 -18.26 3.56
N THR A 182 16.49 -17.42 2.77
CA THR A 182 16.41 -15.98 2.99
C THR A 182 15.03 -15.66 3.53
N LEU A 183 14.97 -15.24 4.80
CA LEU A 183 13.73 -14.84 5.46
C LEU A 183 13.58 -13.32 5.48
N VAL A 184 12.34 -12.86 5.43
CA VAL A 184 11.98 -11.44 5.44
C VAL A 184 10.82 -11.24 6.39
N GLY A 185 10.92 -10.26 7.28
CA GLY A 185 9.85 -9.89 8.19
C GLY A 185 10.24 -8.77 9.17
N PRO A 186 9.36 -8.44 10.14
CA PRO A 186 9.60 -7.38 11.11
C PRO A 186 10.90 -7.59 11.90
N GLU A 187 11.62 -6.51 12.21
CA GLU A 187 12.89 -6.55 12.96
C GLU A 187 12.76 -7.32 14.27
N THR A 188 11.68 -7.10 15.03
CA THR A 188 11.43 -7.78 16.30
C THR A 188 11.28 -9.29 16.12
N ALA A 189 10.66 -9.75 15.03
CA ALA A 189 10.47 -11.16 14.73
C ALA A 189 11.78 -11.81 14.22
N ILE A 190 12.54 -11.10 13.38
CA ILE A 190 13.87 -11.55 12.93
C ILE A 190 14.87 -11.60 14.10
N ALA A 191 14.84 -10.63 15.01
CA ALA A 191 15.66 -10.65 16.22
C ALA A 191 15.32 -11.85 17.13
N ALA A 192 14.03 -12.15 17.29
CA ALA A 192 13.58 -13.32 18.04
C ALA A 192 14.05 -14.63 17.39
N LEU A 193 14.05 -14.71 16.05
CA LEU A 193 14.57 -15.86 15.30
C LEU A 193 16.06 -16.09 15.58
N ARG A 194 16.88 -15.03 15.56
CA ARG A 194 18.32 -15.11 15.87
C ARG A 194 18.60 -15.65 17.27
N GLN A 195 17.78 -15.26 18.24
CA GLN A 195 17.99 -15.63 19.65
C GLN A 195 17.47 -17.02 20.01
N ARG A 196 16.31 -17.41 19.47
CA ARG A 196 15.58 -18.61 19.93
C ARG A 196 15.57 -19.75 18.92
N ASN A 197 16.04 -19.52 17.69
CA ASN A 197 15.99 -20.48 16.59
C ASN A 197 14.61 -21.16 16.45
N THR A 198 13.54 -20.36 16.44
CA THR A 198 12.16 -20.86 16.40
C THR A 198 11.70 -21.30 15.01
N ALA A 199 12.48 -21.03 13.96
CA ALA A 199 12.19 -21.50 12.61
C ALA A 199 12.43 -23.01 12.51
N LYS A 200 11.47 -23.72 11.93
CA LYS A 200 11.60 -25.15 11.62
C LYS A 200 11.20 -25.41 10.18
N ALA A 201 12.02 -26.15 9.46
CA ALA A 201 11.59 -26.86 8.26
C ALA A 201 11.13 -28.25 8.66
N THR A 202 9.94 -28.63 8.24
CA THR A 202 9.38 -29.96 8.42
C THR A 202 9.19 -30.64 7.07
N LEU A 203 9.67 -31.88 6.95
CA LEU A 203 9.32 -32.78 5.87
C LEU A 203 8.23 -33.72 6.38
N ASP A 204 7.03 -33.62 5.79
CA ASP A 204 5.93 -34.51 6.11
C ASP A 204 6.02 -35.78 5.25
N ILE A 205 6.12 -36.92 5.93
CA ILE A 205 6.07 -38.26 5.33
C ILE A 205 4.64 -38.77 5.44
N ALA A 206 4.04 -39.03 4.28
CA ALA A 206 2.68 -39.51 4.17
C ALA A 206 2.65 -41.05 4.31
N PRO A 207 1.54 -41.65 4.79
CA PRO A 207 1.43 -43.10 4.99
C PRO A 207 1.57 -43.94 3.72
N ASP A 208 1.27 -43.34 2.58
CA ASP A 208 1.32 -43.93 1.24
C ASP A 208 2.71 -43.86 0.61
N ASP A 209 3.67 -43.15 1.22
CA ASP A 209 5.05 -43.16 0.77
C ASP A 209 5.66 -44.56 0.90
N GLN A 210 6.12 -45.09 -0.23
CA GLN A 210 6.77 -46.40 -0.29
C GLN A 210 8.29 -46.28 -0.32
N PRO A 211 9.02 -47.31 0.14
CA PRO A 211 10.46 -47.41 -0.07
C PRO A 211 10.81 -47.37 -1.56
N THR A 212 11.70 -46.46 -1.94
CA THR A 212 12.22 -46.30 -3.29
C THR A 212 13.75 -46.38 -3.26
N GLN A 213 14.37 -46.86 -4.35
CA GLN A 213 15.83 -46.78 -4.50
C GLN A 213 16.26 -45.34 -4.82
N ASP A 214 15.44 -44.66 -5.62
CA ASP A 214 15.65 -43.28 -6.06
C ASP A 214 15.12 -42.27 -5.03
N PHE A 215 15.70 -41.07 -5.08
CA PHE A 215 15.24 -39.95 -4.27
C PHE A 215 13.97 -39.32 -4.87
N VAL A 216 13.03 -39.00 -4.00
CA VAL A 216 11.80 -38.30 -4.33
C VAL A 216 11.89 -36.87 -3.83
N ARG A 217 11.57 -35.90 -4.69
CA ARG A 217 11.55 -34.48 -4.34
C ARG A 217 10.23 -34.10 -3.68
N ARG A 218 10.28 -33.41 -2.55
CA ARG A 218 9.10 -32.92 -1.83
C ARG A 218 9.32 -31.52 -1.26
N LYS A 219 8.24 -30.73 -1.27
CA LYS A 219 8.21 -29.41 -0.69
C LYS A 219 8.25 -29.48 0.84
N LEU A 220 9.08 -28.64 1.44
CA LEU A 220 9.18 -28.46 2.88
C LEU A 220 8.06 -27.57 3.40
N ASN A 221 7.59 -27.88 4.60
CA ASN A 221 6.69 -27.04 5.37
C ASN A 221 7.49 -26.20 6.36
N PHE A 222 7.19 -24.90 6.43
CA PHE A 222 7.95 -23.96 7.26
C PHE A 222 7.08 -23.45 8.40
N VAL A 223 7.52 -23.70 9.63
CA VAL A 223 6.93 -23.10 10.83
C VAL A 223 7.76 -21.87 11.17
N LEU A 224 7.23 -20.69 10.86
CA LEU A 224 7.89 -19.39 11.06
C LEU A 224 7.10 -18.52 12.05
N PRO A 225 7.75 -17.59 12.76
CA PRO A 225 7.05 -16.61 13.59
C PRO A 225 6.09 -15.72 12.78
N PRO A 226 5.05 -15.17 13.42
CA PRO A 226 4.11 -14.27 12.76
C PRO A 226 4.82 -13.10 12.06
N GLY A 227 4.42 -12.84 10.81
CA GLY A 227 4.99 -11.77 10.00
C GLY A 227 6.31 -12.11 9.29
N VAL A 228 6.91 -13.27 9.55
CA VAL A 228 8.10 -13.73 8.83
C VAL A 228 7.70 -14.65 7.68
N ARG A 229 8.33 -14.47 6.52
CA ARG A 229 8.12 -15.27 5.32
C ARG A 229 9.42 -15.63 4.64
N VAL A 230 9.42 -16.73 3.88
CA VAL A 230 10.52 -17.10 3.00
C VAL A 230 10.48 -16.22 1.75
N ARG A 231 11.57 -15.51 1.47
CA ARG A 231 11.74 -14.72 0.24
C ARG A 231 12.41 -15.53 -0.86
N ASP A 232 13.45 -16.29 -0.50
CA ASP A 232 14.25 -17.08 -1.42
C ASP A 232 14.91 -18.26 -0.68
N GLY A 233 15.35 -19.28 -1.41
CA GLY A 233 16.09 -20.43 -0.89
C GLY A 233 15.53 -21.79 -1.30
N GLN A 234 16.12 -22.83 -0.72
CA GLN A 234 15.72 -24.21 -0.98
C GLN A 234 14.41 -24.54 -0.25
N THR A 235 13.32 -24.59 -1.01
CA THR A 235 11.98 -24.90 -0.49
C THR A 235 11.56 -26.36 -0.68
N ASP A 236 12.36 -27.12 -1.41
CA ASP A 236 12.18 -28.56 -1.62
C ASP A 236 13.42 -29.32 -1.15
N VAL A 237 13.20 -30.58 -0.77
CA VAL A 237 14.25 -31.54 -0.41
C VAL A 237 14.03 -32.85 -1.17
N GLU A 238 15.13 -33.54 -1.46
CA GLU A 238 15.10 -34.91 -1.94
C GLU A 238 15.21 -35.88 -0.77
N PHE A 239 14.32 -36.87 -0.71
CA PHE A 239 14.34 -37.89 0.33
C PHE A 239 14.08 -39.29 -0.23
N ARG A 240 14.52 -40.31 0.49
CA ARG A 240 14.12 -41.70 0.23
C ARG A 240 13.87 -42.45 1.52
N LEU A 241 13.00 -43.46 1.44
CA LEU A 241 12.66 -44.34 2.56
C LEU A 241 13.40 -45.67 2.41
N ILE A 242 14.13 -46.07 3.44
CA ILE A 242 14.87 -47.35 3.49
C ILE A 242 14.24 -48.23 4.56
N ARG A 243 13.91 -49.48 4.24
CA ARG A 243 13.39 -50.43 5.25
C ARG A 243 14.45 -50.69 6.33
N ARG A 244 14.07 -50.62 7.60
CA ARG A 244 14.94 -51.06 8.69
C ARG A 244 15.09 -52.58 8.66
N PRO A 245 16.30 -53.13 8.89
CA PRO A 245 16.44 -54.57 9.08
C PRO A 245 15.67 -54.99 10.33
N THR A 246 14.76 -55.95 10.20
CA THR A 246 14.13 -56.61 11.33
C THR A 246 15.20 -57.42 12.05
N SER A 247 15.64 -56.93 13.22
CA SER A 247 16.50 -57.68 14.14
C SER A 247 15.77 -58.85 14.77
#